data_AF-A0A525IUT1-F1
#
_entry.id   AF-A0A525IUT1-F1
#
_cell.length_a   1.000
_cell.length_b   1.000
_cell.length_c   1.000
_cell.angle_alpha   90.00
_cell.angle_beta   90.00
_cell.angle_gamma   90.00
#
_symmetry.space_group_name_H-M   'P 1'
#
loop_
_entity.id
_entity.type
_entity.pdbx_description
1 polymer ?
#
loop_
_entity_poly.entity_id
_entity_poly.type
_entity_poly.pdbx_seq_one_letter_code
_entity_poly.pdbx_strand_id
1 'polypeptide(L)'
;MLLLGVGAAVTGSGYKFGTLARMGPGFMPVVLGVVLAFLGILIAGTALGSSEPDDKKFLPPNPQWFGWFCILAGPVLFIILGHYGGMIPAVFACVFVCALGDKTATYKSSLVLAGGVTVFGVLLFHYLLNIPFQLLRGVNL
;
A
#
# COMPACT_ATOMS: atom_id res chain seq x y z
N MET A 1 9.86 -3.99 10.85
CA MET A 1 9.24 -5.02 9.97
C MET A 1 9.12 -6.36 10.67
N LEU A 2 10.16 -6.88 11.34
CA LEU A 2 10.10 -8.15 12.08
C LEU A 2 8.97 -8.21 13.12
N LEU A 3 8.90 -7.26 14.07
CA LEU A 3 7.87 -7.26 15.12
C LEU A 3 6.44 -7.13 14.56
N LEU A 4 6.24 -6.28 13.56
CA LEU A 4 4.96 -6.12 12.88
C LEU A 4 4.56 -7.39 12.10
N GLY A 5 5.52 -8.03 11.41
CA GLY A 5 5.31 -9.27 10.67
C GLY A 5 4.95 -10.44 11.58
N VAL A 6 5.67 -10.62 12.68
CA VAL A 6 5.37 -11.64 13.70
C VAL A 6 4.01 -11.36 14.36
N GLY A 7 3.73 -10.11 14.73
CA GLY A 7 2.43 -9.73 15.30
C GLY A 7 1.26 -10.02 14.35
N ALA A 8 1.40 -9.70 13.07
CA ALA A 8 0.41 -10.00 12.04
C ALA A 8 0.24 -11.52 11.84
N ALA A 9 1.34 -12.29 11.84
CA ALA A 9 1.30 -13.75 11.70
C ALA A 9 0.63 -14.43 12.91
N VAL A 10 0.91 -13.99 14.14
CA VAL A 10 0.30 -14.55 15.35
C VAL A 10 -1.19 -14.20 15.42
N THR A 11 -1.55 -12.94 15.16
CA THR A 11 -2.95 -12.49 15.17
C THR A 11 -3.77 -13.16 14.07
N GLY A 12 -3.18 -13.31 12.88
CA GLY A 12 -3.82 -13.98 11.75
C GLY A 12 -3.95 -15.50 11.92
N SER A 13 -3.03 -16.14 12.67
CA SER A 13 -3.09 -17.58 12.95
C SER A 13 -4.24 -17.96 13.91
N GLY A 14 -4.79 -16.99 14.64
CA GLY A 14 -6.01 -17.16 15.42
C GLY A 14 -7.30 -17.20 14.58
N TYR A 15 -7.23 -16.87 13.29
CA TYR A 15 -8.35 -16.98 12.35
C TYR A 15 -8.30 -18.30 11.58
N LYS A 16 -9.46 -18.79 11.14
CA LYS A 16 -9.54 -20.03 10.33
C LYS A 16 -8.67 -19.88 9.08
N PHE A 17 -7.54 -20.60 9.05
CA PHE A 17 -6.74 -20.84 7.87
C PHE A 17 -7.59 -21.68 6.91
N GLY A 18 -8.22 -21.03 5.94
CA GLY A 18 -8.93 -21.73 4.87
C GLY A 18 -7.98 -22.52 3.97
N THR A 19 -8.50 -23.11 2.89
CA THR A 19 -7.68 -23.73 1.84
C THR A 19 -7.29 -22.69 0.78
N LEU A 20 -6.26 -22.95 -0.05
CA LEU A 20 -5.84 -22.05 -1.14
C LEU A 20 -6.99 -21.67 -2.10
N ALA A 21 -7.94 -22.58 -2.29
CA ALA A 21 -9.14 -22.36 -3.11
C ALA A 21 -10.31 -21.65 -2.37
N ARG A 22 -10.23 -21.50 -1.04
CA ARG A 22 -11.17 -20.77 -0.19
C ARG A 22 -10.38 -20.10 0.93
N MET A 23 -9.68 -19.02 0.57
CA MET A 23 -8.92 -18.22 1.52
C MET A 23 -9.83 -17.78 2.66
N GLY A 24 -9.54 -18.28 3.87
CA GLY A 24 -10.14 -17.77 5.09
C GLY A 24 -9.61 -16.37 5.40
N PRO A 25 -10.31 -15.60 6.26
CA PRO A 25 -9.91 -14.23 6.62
C PRO A 25 -8.50 -14.14 7.23
N GLY A 26 -7.96 -15.24 7.75
CA GLY A 26 -6.60 -15.33 8.28
C GLY A 26 -5.50 -15.55 7.24
N PHE A 27 -5.81 -15.92 5.99
CA PHE A 27 -4.77 -16.30 5.02
C PHE A 27 -3.86 -15.12 4.63
N MET A 28 -4.45 -14.01 4.18
CA MET A 28 -3.72 -12.80 3.79
C MET A 28 -2.85 -12.22 4.92
N PRO A 29 -3.37 -11.97 6.14
CA PRO A 29 -2.54 -11.41 7.21
C PRO A 29 -1.40 -12.33 7.64
N VAL A 30 -1.58 -13.65 7.61
CA VAL A 30 -0.50 -14.58 7.99
C VAL A 30 0.56 -14.67 6.90
N VAL A 31 0.18 -14.83 5.63
CA VAL A 31 1.17 -14.89 4.53
C VAL A 31 1.98 -13.59 4.46
N LEU A 32 1.32 -12.43 4.54
CA LEU A 32 2.01 -11.14 4.60
C LEU A 32 2.89 -11.03 5.86
N GLY A 33 2.40 -11.48 7.01
CA GLY A 33 3.16 -11.47 8.26
C GLY A 33 4.43 -12.31 8.18
N VAL A 34 4.35 -13.52 7.62
CA VAL A 34 5.49 -14.43 7.40
C VAL A 34 6.50 -13.81 6.43
N VAL A 35 6.06 -13.25 5.32
CA VAL A 35 6.95 -12.58 4.34
C VAL A 35 7.65 -11.38 5.00
N LEU A 36 6.92 -10.55 5.75
CA LEU A 36 7.49 -9.40 6.47
C LEU A 36 8.47 -9.82 7.55
N ALA A 37 8.18 -10.92 8.27
CA ALA A 37 9.09 -11.47 9.27
C ALA A 37 10.36 -12.00 8.61
N PHE A 38 10.24 -12.76 7.52
CA PHE A 38 11.37 -13.27 6.75
C PHE A 38 12.26 -12.16 6.21
N LEU A 39 11.67 -11.12 5.60
CA LEU A 39 12.42 -9.96 5.11
C LEU A 39 13.11 -9.22 6.27
N GLY A 40 12.47 -9.14 7.43
CA GLY A 40 13.08 -8.58 8.64
C GLY A 40 14.30 -9.37 9.13
N ILE A 41 14.26 -10.69 9.06
CA ILE A 41 15.40 -11.57 9.39
C ILE A 41 16.54 -11.35 8.39
N LEU A 42 16.24 -11.30 7.09
CA LEU A 42 17.25 -11.03 6.05
C LEU A 42 17.96 -9.69 6.29
N ILE A 43 17.20 -8.62 6.58
CA ILE A 43 17.77 -7.30 6.88
C ILE A 43 18.65 -7.35 8.13
N ALA A 44 18.23 -8.04 9.20
CA ALA A 44 19.05 -8.21 10.39
C ALA A 44 20.35 -8.98 10.08
N GLY A 45 20.28 -10.01 9.23
CA GLY A 45 21.45 -10.74 8.75
C GLY A 45 22.41 -9.88 7.94
N THR A 46 21.89 -9.03 7.03
CA THR A 46 22.72 -8.09 6.27
C THR A 46 23.37 -7.05 7.16
N ALA A 47 22.68 -6.56 8.20
CA ALA A 47 23.20 -5.56 9.13
C ALA A 47 24.34 -6.10 9.99
N LEU A 48 24.32 -7.39 10.34
CA LEU A 48 25.42 -8.06 11.05
C LEU A 48 26.65 -8.30 10.15
N GLY A 49 26.47 -8.38 8.83
CA GLY A 49 27.54 -8.60 7.85
C GLY A 49 28.14 -7.31 7.26
N SER A 50 27.40 -6.21 7.28
CA SER A 50 27.84 -4.90 6.79
C SER A 50 28.66 -4.17 7.86
N SER A 51 29.98 -4.07 7.66
CA SER A 51 30.89 -3.22 8.45
C SER A 51 31.04 -1.81 7.84
N GLU A 52 30.00 -1.30 7.20
CA GLU A 52 30.03 0.06 6.66
C GLU A 52 29.97 1.05 7.84
N PRO A 53 30.81 2.11 7.86
CA PRO A 53 30.73 3.12 8.90
C PRO A 53 29.33 3.73 8.90
N ASP A 54 28.72 3.72 10.08
CA ASP A 54 27.39 4.26 10.36
C ASP A 54 27.42 5.77 10.07
N ASP A 55 27.16 6.16 8.82
CA ASP A 55 26.95 7.55 8.41
C ASP A 55 25.60 7.97 9.02
N LYS A 56 25.68 8.41 10.28
CA LYS A 56 24.56 8.83 11.14
C LYS A 56 23.93 10.14 10.65
N LYS A 57 23.42 10.15 9.43
CA LYS A 57 22.56 11.19 8.90
C LYS A 57 21.25 10.61 8.39
N PHE A 58 20.68 9.68 9.16
CA PHE A 58 19.38 9.04 8.90
C PHE A 58 18.18 9.97 9.04
N LEU A 59 18.36 11.20 9.54
CA LEU A 59 17.28 12.15 9.72
C LEU A 59 17.54 13.38 8.85
N PRO A 60 16.76 13.60 7.77
CA PRO A 60 16.73 14.91 7.16
C PRO A 60 16.34 15.93 8.24
N PRO A 61 16.99 17.12 8.30
CA PRO A 61 16.79 18.12 9.35
C PRO A 61 15.38 18.71 9.41
N ASN A 62 14.49 18.33 8.49
CA ASN A 62 13.13 18.81 8.41
C ASN A 62 12.17 17.63 8.63
N PRO A 63 11.48 17.53 9.78
CA PRO A 63 10.48 16.49 9.98
C PRO A 63 9.36 16.68 8.95
N GLN A 64 9.22 15.72 8.06
CA GLN A 64 8.33 15.73 6.90
C GLN A 64 6.87 15.42 7.27
N TRP A 65 6.33 16.17 8.24
CA TRP A 65 4.96 16.04 8.76
C TRP A 65 3.90 16.07 7.65
N PHE A 66 4.12 16.89 6.62
CA PHE A 66 3.20 17.00 5.48
C PHE A 66 3.14 15.73 4.62
N GLY A 67 4.30 15.10 4.40
CA GLY A 67 4.38 13.82 3.70
C GLY A 67 3.74 12.70 4.52
N TRP A 68 3.96 12.70 5.84
CA TRP A 68 3.35 11.73 6.75
C TRP A 68 1.82 11.82 6.74
N PHE A 69 1.28 13.04 6.77
CA PHE A 69 -0.15 13.29 6.66
C PHE A 69 -0.70 12.88 5.28
N CYS A 70 0.00 13.18 4.19
CA CYS A 70 -0.41 12.74 2.84
C CYS A 70 -0.50 11.23 2.71
N ILE A 71 0.49 10.49 3.21
CA ILE A 71 0.51 9.02 3.13
C ILE A 71 -0.66 8.41 3.91
N LEU A 72 -1.03 8.98 5.05
CA LEU A 72 -2.20 8.54 5.82
C LEU A 72 -3.52 8.98 5.16
N ALA A 73 -3.57 10.18 4.60
CA ALA A 73 -4.76 10.72 3.95
C ALA A 73 -5.10 9.99 2.65
N GLY A 74 -4.13 9.47 1.89
CA GLY A 74 -4.35 8.75 0.63
C GLY A 74 -5.30 7.56 0.77
N PRO A 75 -5.01 6.56 1.62
CA PRO A 75 -5.90 5.43 1.88
C PRO A 75 -7.26 5.84 2.45
N VAL A 76 -7.31 6.88 3.29
CA VAL A 76 -8.58 7.39 3.83
C VAL A 76 -9.46 7.96 2.71
N LEU A 77 -8.88 8.78 1.82
CA LEU A 77 -9.59 9.27 0.64
C LEU A 77 -9.99 8.12 -0.28
N PHE A 78 -9.13 7.11 -0.46
CA PHE A 78 -9.45 5.94 -1.26
C PHE A 78 -10.69 5.21 -0.74
N ILE A 79 -10.81 5.01 0.58
CA ILE A 79 -11.95 4.34 1.20
C ILE A 79 -13.23 5.17 1.00
N ILE A 80 -13.15 6.48 1.24
CA ILE A 80 -14.31 7.39 1.13
C ILE A 80 -14.75 7.48 -0.35
N LEU A 81 -13.84 7.87 -1.26
CA LEU A 81 -14.18 8.03 -2.67
C LEU A 81 -14.48 6.68 -3.34
N GLY A 82 -13.87 5.59 -2.88
CA GLY A 82 -14.18 4.24 -3.34
C GLY A 82 -15.61 3.84 -3.01
N HIS A 83 -16.12 4.27 -1.84
CA HIS A 83 -17.50 4.02 -1.44
C HIS A 83 -18.51 4.91 -2.18
N TYR A 84 -18.18 6.18 -2.45
CA TYR A 84 -19.12 7.15 -3.03
C TYR A 84 -19.04 7.31 -4.56
N GLY A 85 -17.86 7.24 -5.17
CA GLY A 85 -17.60 7.58 -6.58
C GLY A 85 -17.08 6.44 -7.45
N GLY A 86 -16.74 5.29 -6.86
CA GLY A 86 -16.20 4.13 -7.57
C GLY A 86 -14.67 4.12 -7.68
N MET A 87 -14.14 3.13 -8.39
CA MET A 87 -12.69 2.82 -8.39
C MET A 87 -11.84 3.93 -9.03
N ILE A 88 -12.35 4.55 -10.10
CA ILE A 88 -11.60 5.55 -10.88
C ILE A 88 -11.27 6.80 -10.05
N PRO A 89 -12.24 7.52 -9.45
CA PRO A 89 -11.94 8.71 -8.65
C PRO A 89 -11.17 8.36 -7.36
N ALA A 90 -11.37 7.15 -6.81
CA ALA A 90 -10.68 6.70 -5.61
C ALA A 90 -9.18 6.51 -5.86
N VAL A 91 -8.80 5.77 -6.91
CA VAL A 91 -7.39 5.54 -7.27
C VAL A 91 -6.72 6.87 -7.61
N PHE A 92 -7.37 7.71 -8.42
CA PHE A 92 -6.81 9.00 -8.80
C PHE A 92 -6.53 9.90 -7.58
N ALA A 93 -7.50 10.05 -6.68
CA ALA A 93 -7.34 10.90 -5.50
C ALA A 93 -6.29 10.35 -4.52
N CYS A 94 -6.27 9.03 -4.31
CA CYS A 94 -5.28 8.38 -3.45
C CYS A 94 -3.86 8.63 -3.96
N VAL A 95 -3.59 8.35 -5.23
CA VAL A 95 -2.25 8.54 -5.82
C VAL A 95 -1.87 10.01 -5.89
N PHE A 96 -2.81 10.89 -6.21
CA PHE A 96 -2.57 12.33 -6.26
C PHE A 96 -2.20 12.90 -4.87
N VAL A 97 -2.92 12.52 -3.82
CA VAL A 97 -2.63 12.94 -2.44
C VAL A 97 -1.29 12.37 -1.98
N CYS A 98 -1.01 11.09 -2.23
CA CYS A 98 0.29 10.50 -1.91
C CYS A 98 1.45 11.21 -2.63
N ALA A 99 1.27 11.55 -3.91
CA ALA A 99 2.28 12.23 -4.72
C ALA A 99 2.51 13.70 -4.30
N LEU A 100 1.51 14.36 -3.71
CA LEU A 100 1.65 15.72 -3.17
C LEU A 100 2.45 15.74 -1.85
N GLY A 101 2.58 14.61 -1.17
CA GLY A 101 3.38 14.46 0.04
C GLY A 101 4.89 14.58 -0.19
N ASP A 102 5.34 14.44 -1.43
CA ASP A 102 6.75 14.60 -1.81
C ASP A 102 7.05 16.08 -2.11
N LYS A 103 7.96 16.68 -1.33
CA LYS A 103 8.36 18.09 -1.48
C LYS A 103 9.07 18.40 -2.81
N THR A 104 9.46 17.36 -3.53
CA THR A 104 10.18 17.45 -4.82
C THR A 104 9.23 17.29 -6.01
N ALA A 105 7.99 16.88 -5.77
CA ALA A 105 7.04 16.57 -6.83
C ALA A 105 6.42 17.85 -7.41
N THR A 106 6.74 18.12 -8.67
CA THR A 106 6.05 19.16 -9.46
C THR A 106 4.62 18.71 -9.74
N TYR A 107 3.64 19.60 -9.59
CA TYR A 107 2.21 19.33 -9.84
C TYR A 107 1.93 18.61 -11.18
N LYS A 108 2.72 18.90 -12.22
CA LYS A 108 2.64 18.22 -13.53
C LYS A 108 3.08 16.76 -13.47
N SER A 109 4.17 16.45 -12.78
CA SER A 109 4.67 15.07 -12.63
C SER A 109 3.72 14.22 -11.80
N SER A 110 3.19 14.75 -10.70
CA SER A 110 2.19 14.05 -9.87
C SER A 110 0.91 13.74 -10.65
N LEU A 111 0.49 14.64 -11.53
CA LEU A 111 -0.72 14.45 -12.35
C LEU A 111 -0.52 13.39 -13.43
N VAL A 112 0.65 13.33 -14.07
CA VAL A 112 1.01 12.27 -15.03
C VAL A 112 1.11 10.91 -14.32
N LEU A 113 1.76 10.87 -13.14
CA LEU A 113 1.89 9.64 -12.36
C LEU A 113 0.52 9.12 -11.91
N ALA A 114 -0.32 9.99 -11.34
CA ALA A 114 -1.68 9.65 -10.94
C ALA A 114 -2.53 9.19 -12.11
N GLY A 115 -2.45 9.88 -13.26
CA GLY A 115 -3.14 9.49 -14.48
C GLY A 115 -2.71 8.11 -14.97
N GLY A 116 -1.40 7.86 -15.09
CA GLY A 116 -0.85 6.58 -15.54
C GLY A 116 -1.23 5.42 -14.64
N VAL A 117 -1.12 5.58 -13.32
CA VAL A 117 -1.52 4.56 -12.33
C VAL A 117 -3.02 4.33 -12.35
N THR A 118 -3.83 5.38 -12.53
CA THR A 118 -5.29 5.25 -12.65
C THR A 118 -5.67 4.45 -13.90
N VAL A 119 -5.10 4.79 -15.06
CA VAL A 119 -5.34 4.06 -16.32
C VAL A 119 -4.91 2.61 -16.20
N PHE A 120 -3.71 2.36 -15.69
CA PHE A 120 -3.20 1.01 -15.47
C PHE A 120 -4.07 0.22 -14.49
N GLY A 121 -4.50 0.84 -13.38
CA GLY A 121 -5.40 0.25 -12.40
C GLY A 121 -6.74 -0.14 -13.03
N VAL A 122 -7.37 0.77 -13.77
CA VAL A 122 -8.62 0.47 -14.48
C VAL A 122 -8.43 -0.68 -15.47
N LEU A 123 -7.34 -0.69 -16.22
CA LEU A 123 -7.07 -1.73 -17.21
C LEU A 123 -6.81 -3.09 -16.56
N LEU A 124 -6.04 -3.13 -15.46
CA LEU A 124 -5.79 -4.36 -14.71
C LEU A 124 -7.08 -4.91 -14.08
N PHE A 125 -7.85 -4.06 -13.38
CA PHE A 125 -9.04 -4.51 -12.67
C PHE A 125 -10.24 -4.82 -13.60
N HIS A 126 -10.43 -4.03 -14.66
CA HIS A 126 -11.52 -4.23 -15.61
C HIS A 126 -11.20 -5.31 -16.65
N TYR A 127 -10.05 -5.21 -17.33
CA TYR A 127 -9.69 -6.14 -18.42
C TYR A 127 -9.02 -7.42 -17.94
N LEU A 128 -8.06 -7.33 -17.00
CA LEU A 128 -7.22 -8.48 -16.67
C LEU A 128 -7.82 -9.39 -15.59
N LEU A 129 -8.49 -8.81 -14.60
CA LEU A 129 -8.97 -9.54 -13.43
C LEU A 129 -10.47 -9.85 -13.45
N ASN A 130 -11.27 -9.15 -14.27
CA ASN A 130 -12.73 -9.30 -14.39
C ASN A 130 -13.47 -9.47 -13.04
N ILE A 131 -12.99 -8.79 -12.00
CA ILE A 131 -13.61 -8.86 -10.66
C ILE A 131 -14.85 -7.95 -10.68
N PRO A 132 -15.99 -8.37 -10.11
CA PRO A 132 -17.21 -7.56 -10.00
C PRO A 132 -17.06 -6.45 -8.95
N PHE A 133 -16.03 -5.62 -9.07
CA PHE A 133 -15.91 -4.40 -8.30
C PHE A 133 -16.72 -3.31 -9.01
N GLN A 134 -17.68 -2.72 -8.32
CA GLN A 134 -18.58 -1.71 -8.86
C GLN A 134 -17.77 -0.48 -9.29
N LEU A 135 -17.53 -0.32 -10.60
CA LEU A 135 -16.71 0.78 -11.13
C LEU A 135 -17.32 2.16 -10.86
N LEU A 136 -18.65 2.24 -10.79
CA LEU A 136 -19.44 3.36 -10.33
C LEU A 136 -20.74 2.81 -9.73
N ARG A 137 -21.13 3.23 -8.52
CA ARG A 137 -22.50 3.00 -8.03
C ARG A 137 -23.45 3.95 -8.79
N GLY A 138 -23.74 3.60 -10.04
CA GLY A 138 -24.58 4.42 -10.95
C GLY A 138 -24.68 3.91 -12.39
N VAL A 139 -23.76 3.07 -12.87
CA VAL A 139 -23.90 2.40 -14.18
C VAL A 139 -23.57 0.92 -13.98
N ASN A 140 -24.63 0.11 -13.94
CA ASN A 140 -24.52 -1.35 -14.13
C ASN A 140 -24.12 -1.59 -15.58
N LEU A 141 -22.93 -2.12 -15.80
CA LEU A 141 -22.60 -2.94 -16.96
C LEU A 141 -21.68 -4.07 -16.48
#